data_AF-A0A1I7JZA0-F1
#
_entry.id   AF-A0A1I7JZA0-F1
#
_cell.length_a   1.000
_cell.length_b   1.000
_cell.length_c   1.000
_cell.angle_alpha   90.00
_cell.angle_beta   90.00
_cell.angle_gamma   90.00
#
_symmetry.space_group_name_H-M   'P 1'
#
loop_
_entity.id
_entity.type
_entity.pdbx_description
1 polymer ?
#
loop_
_entity_poly.entity_id
_entity_poly.type
_entity_poly.pdbx_seq_one_letter_code
_entity_poly.pdbx_strand_id
1 'polypeptide(L)'
;MTVNIGPIDLSASVKMTQQGATLNRATGKYVGAMTLTNTTGSTLTGPLTLRLNGLSNGLVLDNATGMDAAGAPYVALANPLAPGGTVTVNLTFSNPNRALVTYSAQLFRGQP
;
A
#
# COMPACT_ATOMS: atom_id res chain seq x y z
N MET A 1 -14.66 -27.85 0.70
CA MET A 1 -13.23 -27.76 0.33
C MET A 1 -12.89 -26.29 0.23
N THR A 2 -12.42 -25.70 1.33
CA THR A 2 -12.02 -24.29 1.35
C THR A 2 -10.67 -24.23 0.63
N VAL A 3 -10.67 -23.76 -0.62
CA VAL A 3 -9.42 -23.51 -1.33
C VAL A 3 -8.73 -22.40 -0.56
N ASN A 4 -7.63 -22.72 0.11
CA ASN A 4 -6.71 -21.72 0.63
C ASN A 4 -5.95 -21.15 -0.57
N ILE A 5 -6.64 -20.29 -1.33
CA ILE A 5 -6.01 -19.44 -2.35
C ILE A 5 -5.20 -18.42 -1.56
N GLY A 6 -3.88 -18.57 -1.62
CA GLY A 6 -2.96 -17.58 -1.07
C GLY A 6 -3.25 -16.18 -1.63
N PRO A 7 -2.63 -15.14 -1.05
CA PRO A 7 -2.86 -13.77 -1.45
C PRO A 7 -2.73 -13.60 -2.97
N ILE A 8 -3.79 -13.08 -3.60
CA ILE A 8 -3.83 -12.88 -5.05
C ILE A 8 -3.21 -11.53 -5.36
N ASP A 9 -2.13 -11.51 -6.13
CA ASP A 9 -1.51 -10.27 -6.61
C ASP A 9 -2.42 -9.61 -7.66
N LEU A 10 -2.91 -8.42 -7.33
CA LEU A 10 -3.74 -7.56 -8.17
C LEU A 10 -2.97 -6.34 -8.67
N SER A 11 -1.65 -6.29 -8.52
CA SER A 11 -0.83 -5.13 -8.91
C SER A 11 -0.97 -4.80 -10.41
N ALA A 12 -1.11 -5.82 -11.26
CA ALA A 12 -1.36 -5.64 -12.69
C ALA A 12 -2.79 -5.18 -13.03
N SER A 13 -3.72 -5.27 -12.08
CA SER A 13 -5.12 -4.86 -12.24
C SER A 13 -5.38 -3.40 -11.86
N VAL A 14 -4.38 -2.72 -11.30
CA VAL A 14 -4.50 -1.34 -10.87
C VAL A 14 -3.34 -0.49 -11.38
N LYS A 15 -3.64 0.75 -11.76
CA LYS A 15 -2.64 1.78 -11.95
C LYS A 15 -2.29 2.36 -10.58
N MET A 16 -1.04 2.18 -10.16
CA MET A 16 -0.52 2.79 -8.93
C MET A 16 0.27 4.04 -9.28
N THR A 17 -0.10 5.16 -8.67
CA THR A 17 0.58 6.45 -8.82
C THR A 17 1.06 6.89 -7.44
N GLN A 18 2.37 6.86 -7.24
CA GLN A 18 2.99 7.34 -6.01
C GLN A 18 3.01 8.86 -6.01
N GLN A 19 2.49 9.47 -4.95
CA GLN A 19 2.67 10.87 -4.65
C GLN A 19 3.89 11.03 -3.75
N GLY A 20 4.71 12.06 -4.04
CA GLY A 20 5.93 12.31 -3.30
C GLY A 20 5.69 12.43 -1.79
N ALA A 21 6.56 11.83 -1.00
CA ALA A 21 6.51 11.96 0.45
C ALA A 21 7.14 13.30 0.87
N THR A 22 6.39 14.12 1.60
CA THR A 22 6.85 15.41 2.11
C THR A 22 6.98 15.38 3.62
N LEU A 23 7.98 16.08 4.16
CA LEU A 23 8.16 16.16 5.61
C LEU A 23 7.10 17.08 6.22
N ASN A 24 6.22 16.50 7.03
CA ASN A 24 5.37 17.26 7.93
C ASN A 24 6.23 17.76 9.11
N ARG A 25 6.54 19.05 9.12
CA ARG A 25 7.41 19.67 10.15
C ARG A 25 6.77 19.72 11.53
N ALA A 26 5.44 19.67 11.62
CA ALA A 26 4.74 19.69 12.91
C ALA A 26 4.89 18.35 13.65
N THR A 27 4.89 17.23 12.91
CA THR A 27 4.99 15.88 13.49
C THR A 27 6.37 15.24 13.32
N GLY A 28 7.22 15.80 12.46
CA GLY A 28 8.51 15.22 12.08
C GLY A 28 8.38 13.97 11.20
N LYS A 29 7.19 13.68 10.67
CA LYS A 29 6.90 12.48 9.85
C LYS A 29 6.87 12.80 8.37
N TYR A 30 7.23 11.83 7.55
CA TYR A 30 7.10 11.94 6.10
C TYR A 30 5.72 11.47 5.68
N VAL A 31 4.93 12.35 5.08
CA VAL A 31 3.57 12.05 4.62
C VAL A 31 3.59 11.98 3.10
N GLY A 32 3.25 10.82 2.57
CA GLY A 32 3.02 10.58 1.15
C GLY A 32 1.62 10.04 0.93
N ALA A 33 1.31 9.77 -0.33
CA ALA A 33 0.09 9.08 -0.69
C ALA A 33 0.33 8.18 -1.90
N MET A 34 -0.44 7.10 -2.00
CA MET A 34 -0.52 6.26 -3.18
C MET A 34 -1.93 6.34 -3.72
N THR A 35 -2.04 6.69 -4.99
CA THR A 35 -3.32 6.63 -5.70
C THR A 35 -3.40 5.32 -6.46
N LEU A 36 -4.41 4.51 -6.19
CA LEU A 36 -4.67 3.27 -6.92
C LEU A 36 -5.95 3.44 -7.73
N THR A 37 -5.85 3.21 -9.03
CA THR A 37 -7.00 3.24 -9.94
C THR A 37 -7.21 1.85 -10.51
N ASN A 38 -8.41 1.30 -10.36
CA ASN A 38 -8.77 0.02 -10.99
C ASN A 38 -8.86 0.19 -12.50
N THR A 39 -7.97 -0.48 -13.24
CA THR A 39 -7.93 -0.43 -14.70
C THR A 39 -8.65 -1.61 -15.35
N THR A 40 -9.24 -2.50 -14.56
CA THR A 40 -10.01 -3.64 -15.06
C THR A 40 -11.48 -3.29 -15.27
N GLY A 41 -12.20 -4.12 -16.05
CA GLY A 41 -13.65 -4.03 -16.23
C GLY A 41 -14.46 -4.64 -15.08
N SER A 42 -13.82 -5.14 -14.01
CA SER A 42 -14.49 -5.80 -12.88
C SER A 42 -14.22 -5.08 -11.57
N THR A 43 -15.21 -5.07 -10.68
CA THR A 43 -15.04 -4.50 -9.34
C THR A 43 -14.05 -5.36 -8.54
N LEU A 44 -13.00 -4.73 -8.03
CA LEU A 44 -12.11 -5.40 -7.09
C LEU A 44 -12.79 -5.43 -5.72
N THR A 45 -13.26 -6.62 -5.35
CA THR A 45 -13.93 -6.90 -4.08
C THR A 45 -13.06 -7.80 -3.21
N GLY A 46 -13.42 -7.90 -1.92
CA GLY A 46 -12.67 -8.64 -0.92
C GLY A 46 -11.63 -7.78 -0.21
N PRO A 47 -10.89 -8.35 0.76
CA PRO A 47 -9.92 -7.60 1.56
C PRO A 47 -8.71 -7.20 0.70
N LEU A 48 -8.71 -5.98 0.19
CA LEU A 48 -7.57 -5.43 -0.55
C LEU A 48 -6.53 -4.87 0.42
N THR A 49 -5.26 -5.20 0.20
CA THR A 49 -4.12 -4.75 1.01
C THR A 49 -3.00 -4.24 0.10
N LEU A 50 -2.51 -3.03 0.39
CA LEU A 50 -1.36 -2.43 -0.29
C LEU A 50 -0.12 -2.78 0.53
N ARG A 51 0.69 -3.69 0.01
CA ARG A 51 2.00 -4.02 0.57
C ARG A 51 3.06 -3.07 0.04
N LEU A 52 3.94 -2.63 0.94
CA LEU A 52 5.12 -1.85 0.60
C LEU A 52 6.36 -2.72 0.83
N ASN A 53 7.04 -3.09 -0.25
CA ASN A 53 8.26 -3.89 -0.24
C ASN A 53 9.51 -3.01 -0.40
N GLY A 54 10.61 -3.46 0.19
CA GLY A 54 11.91 -2.81 0.01
C GLY A 54 11.93 -1.37 0.49
N LEU A 55 11.28 -1.09 1.64
CA LEU A 55 11.41 0.21 2.29
C LEU A 55 12.90 0.51 2.54
N SER A 56 13.30 1.76 2.29
CA SER A 56 14.66 2.23 2.56
C SER A 56 15.04 1.99 4.02
N ASN A 57 16.33 1.75 4.28
CA ASN A 57 16.78 1.38 5.62
C ASN A 57 16.43 2.46 6.68
N GLY A 58 15.76 2.03 7.75
CA GLY A 58 15.27 2.89 8.83
C GLY A 58 13.95 3.60 8.53
N LEU A 59 13.33 3.38 7.38
CA LEU A 59 11.98 3.84 7.09
C LEU A 59 10.95 2.89 7.72
N VAL A 60 10.05 3.43 8.52
CA VAL A 60 8.95 2.66 9.14
C VAL A 60 7.62 3.26 8.70
N LEU A 61 6.72 2.43 8.19
CA LEU A 61 5.35 2.86 7.88
C LEU A 61 4.54 2.85 9.19
N ASP A 62 4.24 4.04 9.72
CA ASP A 62 3.54 4.20 10.99
C ASP A 62 2.05 3.85 10.90
N ASN A 63 1.42 4.09 9.76
CA ASN A 63 0.01 3.79 9.54
C ASN A 63 -0.23 2.43 8.86
N ALA A 64 0.74 1.52 8.96
CA ALA A 64 0.57 0.15 8.53
C ALA A 64 -0.55 -0.52 9.33
N THR A 65 -1.42 -1.27 8.65
CA THR A 65 -2.43 -2.10 9.29
C THR A 65 -1.83 -3.40 9.83
N GLY A 66 -0.67 -3.80 9.32
CA GLY A 66 0.07 -4.97 9.78
C GLY A 66 1.37 -5.17 9.00
N MET A 67 2.04 -6.28 9.28
CA MET A 67 3.21 -6.76 8.54
C MET A 67 2.91 -8.15 7.97
N ASP A 68 3.40 -8.41 6.76
CA ASP A 68 3.31 -9.73 6.15
C ASP A 68 4.28 -10.72 6.81
N ALA A 69 4.20 -12.00 6.44
CA ALA A 69 5.08 -13.03 6.97
C ALA A 69 6.58 -12.80 6.66
N ALA A 70 6.90 -11.95 5.68
CA ALA A 70 8.24 -11.56 5.31
C ALA A 70 8.73 -10.28 6.00
N GLY A 71 7.89 -9.64 6.83
CA GLY A 71 8.20 -8.41 7.55
C GLY A 71 7.94 -7.12 6.77
N ALA A 72 7.30 -7.20 5.60
CA ALA A 72 6.91 -6.03 4.81
C ALA A 72 5.60 -5.43 5.34
N PRO A 73 5.55 -4.12 5.62
CA PRO A 73 4.33 -3.48 6.11
C PRO A 73 3.28 -3.38 5.00
N TYR A 74 2.01 -3.53 5.38
CA TYR A 74 0.88 -3.35 4.46
C TYR A 74 -0.20 -2.45 5.06
N VAL A 75 -1.01 -1.85 4.19
CA VAL A 75 -2.17 -1.02 4.54
C VAL A 75 -3.41 -1.63 3.90
N ALA A 76 -4.41 -1.97 4.71
CA ALA A 76 -5.72 -2.38 4.20
C ALA A 76 -6.44 -1.20 3.54
N LEU A 77 -7.03 -1.45 2.37
CA LEU A 77 -7.77 -0.46 1.60
C LEU A 77 -9.27 -0.54 1.88
N ALA A 78 -9.95 0.58 1.67
CA ALA A 78 -11.40 0.62 1.63
C ALA A 78 -11.90 -0.16 0.39
N ASN A 79 -12.81 -1.10 0.62
CA ASN A 79 -13.42 -1.94 -0.41
C ASN A 79 -14.90 -1.56 -0.56
N PRO A 80 -15.51 -1.74 -1.75
CA PRO A 80 -14.91 -2.25 -3.00
C PRO A 80 -14.37 -1.15 -3.92
N LEU A 81 -13.45 -1.52 -4.82
CA LEU A 81 -12.93 -0.62 -5.86
C LEU A 81 -13.60 -0.91 -7.20
N ALA A 82 -14.57 -0.07 -7.59
CA ALA A 82 -15.30 -0.18 -8.86
C ALA A 82 -14.36 -0.09 -10.09
N PRO A 83 -14.78 -0.56 -11.28
CA PRO A 83 -14.05 -0.34 -12.53
C PRO A 83 -13.81 1.16 -12.76
N GLY A 84 -12.57 1.57 -13.04
CA GLY A 84 -12.18 2.98 -13.13
C GLY A 84 -12.17 3.74 -11.79
N GLY A 85 -12.61 3.09 -10.70
CA GLY A 85 -12.61 3.64 -9.36
C GLY A 85 -11.20 3.93 -8.88
N THR A 86 -11.04 5.04 -8.17
CA THR A 86 -9.76 5.48 -7.62
C THR A 86 -9.85 5.57 -6.12
N VAL A 87 -8.83 5.07 -5.44
CA VAL A 87 -8.66 5.16 -3.99
C VAL A 87 -7.31 5.77 -3.68
N THR A 88 -7.28 6.72 -2.75
CA THR A 88 -6.05 7.33 -2.26
C THR A 88 -5.73 6.72 -0.90
N VAL A 89 -4.59 6.07 -0.80
CA VAL A 89 -4.04 5.52 0.43
C VAL A 89 -2.99 6.49 0.95
N ASN A 90 -3.27 7.14 2.07
CA ASN A 90 -2.28 7.98 2.73
C ASN A 90 -1.22 7.09 3.38
N LEU A 91 0.04 7.49 3.29
CA LEU A 91 1.18 6.76 3.84
C LEU A 91 1.99 7.70 4.74
N THR A 92 2.15 7.30 6.00
CA THR A 92 2.89 8.07 7.00
C THR A 92 4.12 7.27 7.40
N PHE A 93 5.28 7.87 7.19
CA PHE A 93 6.55 7.23 7.46
C PHE A 93 7.35 7.93 8.56
N SER A 94 7.91 7.15 9.47
CA SER A 94 9.03 7.54 10.32
C SER A 94 10.33 7.34 9.56
N ASN A 95 11.16 8.38 9.49
CA ASN A 95 12.44 8.35 8.79
C ASN A 95 13.54 9.05 9.64
N PRO A 96 14.01 8.42 10.74
CA PRO A 96 15.06 8.96 11.58
C PRO A 96 16.36 9.24 10.81
N ASN A 97 16.65 8.42 9.80
CA ASN A 97 17.87 8.52 8.99
C ASN A 97 17.79 9.60 7.90
N ARG A 98 16.63 10.25 7.73
CA ARG A 98 16.36 11.21 6.63
C ARG A 98 16.71 10.64 5.25
N ALA A 99 16.56 9.34 5.07
CA ALA A 99 16.82 8.64 3.82
C ALA A 99 15.78 9.04 2.75
N LEU A 100 16.09 8.81 1.47
CA LEU A 100 15.07 8.95 0.43
C LEU A 100 13.95 7.94 0.67
N VAL A 101 12.69 8.37 0.59
CA VAL A 101 11.53 7.47 0.76
C VAL A 101 11.34 6.67 -0.54
N THR A 102 11.88 5.45 -0.59
CA THR A 102 11.71 4.53 -1.72
C THR A 102 11.08 3.23 -1.27
N TYR A 103 10.17 2.69 -2.07
CA TYR A 103 9.53 1.39 -1.85
C TYR A 103 8.93 0.89 -3.16
N SER A 104 8.69 -0.41 -3.26
CA SER A 104 7.89 -1.05 -4.31
C SER A 104 6.51 -1.37 -3.76
N ALA A 105 5.47 -0.86 -4.39
CA ALA A 105 4.10 -1.09 -3.95
C ALA A 105 3.45 -2.23 -4.72
N GLN A 106 2.74 -3.11 -4.01
CA GLN A 106 2.00 -4.22 -4.57
C GLN A 106 0.61 -4.29 -3.94
N LEU A 107 -0.41 -4.53 -4.76
CA LEU A 107 -1.78 -4.69 -4.28
C LEU A 107 -2.10 -6.18 -4.22
N PHE A 108 -2.53 -6.66 -3.04
CA PHE A 108 -2.99 -8.02 -2.85
C PHE A 108 -4.47 -8.06 -2.48
N ARG A 109 -5.13 -9.15 -2.83
CA ARG A 109 -6.44 -9.54 -2.28
C ARG A 109 -6.21 -10.69 -1.31
N GLY A 110 -6.53 -10.46 -0.04
CA GLY A 110 -6.25 -11.37 1.07
C GLY A 110 -5.22 -10.80 2.04
N GLN A 111 -4.92 -11.59 3.08
CA GLN A 111 -3.78 -11.32 3.95
C GLN A 111 -2.49 -11.72 3.20
N PRO A 112 -1.53 -10.80 3.02
CA PRO A 112 -0.28 -11.08 2.30
C PRO A 112 0.62 -12.08 3.02
#